data_AF-A0A376BA95-F1
#
_entry.id   AF-A0A376BA95-F1
#
_cell.length_a   1.000
_cell.length_b   1.000
_cell.length_c   1.000
_cell.angle_alpha   90.00
_cell.angle_beta   90.00
_cell.angle_gamma   90.00
#
_symmetry.space_group_name_H-M   'P 1'
#
loop_
_entity.id
_entity.type
_entity.pdbx_description
1 polymer ?
#
loop_
_entity_poly.entity_id
_entity_poly.type
_entity_poly.pdbx_seq_one_letter_code
_entity_poly.pdbx_strand_id
1 'polypeptide(L)'
;MDACSPISDPTEGFKVRWFNYTLDDTKSFSSLEYMAYGYYQKSAPYHISDGITTVSFQSGFPCKYSQTDPSVYFLCYSERSGAANNNWYCPSAEAPYNSYTCYNQGVNAYSLPVVYDYNTTFTNFTMEISGYFLAPETGNYTFTLGNVDDSSGLLFGQNAFGCCEQNNITSTTTDFFINAIKGLFSGQEASISKSMNLIAGSYYPLRIVFTNALTKASLNFTATLPSGTVLSDFENYVYTFDEEESYCPAYSTKTVPWTGTFTSTYTTSVLTSTDSNSEIIKSTVVYVETPEVEGTTTTYTS
;
A
#
# COMPACT_ATOMS: atom_id res chain seq x y z
N MET A 1 15.47 10.07 1.24
CA MET A 1 14.93 8.76 0.82
C MET A 1 15.22 7.86 1.97
N ASP A 2 14.17 7.52 2.69
CA ASP A 2 14.31 7.19 4.09
C ASP A 2 14.07 5.69 4.19
N ALA A 3 15.17 4.98 3.99
CA ALA A 3 15.22 3.55 4.21
C ALA A 3 15.41 3.26 5.70
N CYS A 4 15.05 2.06 6.10
CA CYS A 4 15.10 1.55 7.45
C CYS A 4 16.09 0.38 7.52
N SER A 5 16.58 0.14 8.74
CA SER A 5 17.41 -0.99 9.10
C SER A 5 16.87 -1.59 10.41
N PRO A 6 15.67 -2.20 10.40
CA PRO A 6 15.15 -2.91 11.57
C PRO A 6 16.09 -4.04 11.98
N ILE A 7 16.10 -4.38 13.27
CA ILE A 7 17.00 -5.38 13.87
C ILE A 7 16.27 -6.65 14.32
N SER A 8 14.97 -6.55 14.54
CA SER A 8 14.10 -7.68 14.88
C SER A 8 14.00 -8.64 13.70
N ASP A 9 13.70 -9.90 14.02
CA ASP A 9 13.53 -10.94 13.01
C ASP A 9 12.36 -10.58 12.07
N PRO A 10 12.60 -10.47 10.75
CA PRO A 10 11.54 -10.13 9.83
C PRO A 10 10.55 -11.29 9.68
N THR A 11 9.27 -10.95 9.58
CA THR A 11 8.24 -11.86 9.07
C THR A 11 7.99 -11.57 7.60
N GLU A 12 8.06 -12.58 6.76
CA GLU A 12 7.88 -12.43 5.32
C GLU A 12 6.45 -11.99 4.95
N GLY A 13 6.32 -11.20 3.88
CA GLY A 13 5.06 -10.75 3.32
C GLY A 13 4.55 -9.43 3.90
N PHE A 14 3.40 -9.02 3.39
CA PHE A 14 2.66 -7.85 3.83
C PHE A 14 1.78 -8.16 5.04
N LYS A 15 1.58 -7.13 5.86
CA LYS A 15 0.49 -7.06 6.84
C LYS A 15 -0.69 -6.32 6.21
N VAL A 16 -1.83 -6.97 6.15
CA VAL A 16 -3.07 -6.46 5.57
C VAL A 16 -4.08 -6.21 6.68
N ARG A 17 -4.71 -5.03 6.67
CA ARG A 17 -5.75 -4.62 7.62
C ARG A 17 -7.02 -4.25 6.86
N TRP A 18 -8.16 -4.77 7.29
CA TRP A 18 -9.45 -4.50 6.67
C TRP A 18 -10.30 -3.56 7.50
N PHE A 19 -10.90 -2.56 6.85
CA PHE A 19 -11.70 -1.51 7.45
C PHE A 19 -13.08 -1.46 6.80
N ASN A 20 -14.06 -1.03 7.58
CA ASN A 20 -15.43 -0.91 7.07
C ASN A 20 -15.50 0.23 6.05
N TYR A 21 -16.14 -0.06 4.91
CA TYR A 21 -16.53 0.94 3.92
C TYR A 21 -18.03 0.88 3.68
N THR A 22 -18.68 2.02 3.60
CA THR A 22 -20.13 2.10 3.36
C THR A 22 -20.42 1.72 1.91
N LEU A 23 -21.25 0.70 1.70
CA LEU A 23 -21.73 0.31 0.36
C LEU A 23 -22.31 1.53 -0.37
N ASP A 24 -21.91 1.70 -1.63
CA ASP A 24 -22.36 2.79 -2.50
C ASP A 24 -21.98 4.21 -1.99
N ASP A 25 -21.02 4.34 -1.07
CA ASP A 25 -20.37 5.63 -0.81
C ASP A 25 -19.46 5.97 -1.99
N THR A 26 -19.98 6.80 -2.88
CA THR A 26 -19.29 7.16 -4.10
C THR A 26 -18.39 8.40 -3.98
N LYS A 27 -18.08 8.83 -2.76
CA LYS A 27 -17.31 10.06 -2.50
C LYS A 27 -16.05 9.78 -1.69
N SER A 28 -16.15 9.02 -0.59
CA SER A 28 -15.02 8.87 0.33
C SER A 28 -13.79 8.26 -0.34
N PHE A 29 -13.95 7.23 -1.17
CA PHE A 29 -12.86 6.55 -1.87
C PHE A 29 -12.11 7.44 -2.89
N SER A 30 -12.66 8.59 -3.26
CA SER A 30 -12.02 9.60 -4.12
C SER A 30 -11.29 10.72 -3.36
N SER A 31 -11.40 10.74 -2.02
CA SER A 31 -10.70 11.69 -1.16
C SER A 31 -9.28 11.21 -0.86
N LEU A 32 -8.28 12.07 -1.14
CA LEU A 32 -6.90 11.79 -0.78
C LEU A 32 -6.71 11.62 0.73
N GLU A 33 -7.40 12.42 1.54
CA GLU A 33 -7.33 12.33 3.00
C GLU A 33 -7.91 11.00 3.50
N TYR A 34 -9.06 10.61 2.96
CA TYR A 34 -9.66 9.32 3.28
C TYR A 34 -8.69 8.19 2.97
N MET A 35 -8.17 8.15 1.73
CA MET A 35 -7.27 7.10 1.27
C MET A 35 -5.88 7.14 1.92
N ALA A 36 -5.46 8.25 2.51
CA ALA A 36 -4.18 8.35 3.20
C ALA A 36 -4.26 7.92 4.67
N TYR A 37 -5.30 8.37 5.38
CA TYR A 37 -5.42 8.17 6.82
C TYR A 37 -6.85 8.19 7.36
N GLY A 38 -7.83 8.73 6.63
CA GLY A 38 -9.19 8.90 7.13
C GLY A 38 -9.94 7.60 7.42
N TYR A 39 -9.56 6.47 6.81
CA TYR A 39 -10.15 5.15 7.14
C TYR A 39 -9.89 4.73 8.59
N TYR A 40 -8.73 5.08 9.17
CA TYR A 40 -8.42 4.83 10.59
C TYR A 40 -9.34 5.59 11.55
N GLN A 41 -9.75 6.79 11.15
CA GLN A 41 -10.60 7.65 11.97
C GLN A 41 -12.06 7.17 11.97
N LYS A 42 -12.49 6.48 10.90
CA LYS A 42 -13.86 5.96 10.78
C LYS A 42 -14.07 4.64 11.49
N SER A 43 -13.07 3.75 11.52
CA SER A 43 -13.19 2.45 12.16
C SER A 43 -11.83 1.84 12.52
N ALA A 44 -11.79 1.06 13.59
CA ALA A 44 -10.72 0.10 13.82
C ALA A 44 -10.75 -1.00 12.72
N PRO A 45 -9.61 -1.63 12.39
CA PRO A 45 -9.62 -2.75 11.48
C PRO A 45 -10.43 -3.91 12.08
N TYR A 46 -11.32 -4.51 11.29
CA TYR A 46 -12.13 -5.66 11.72
C TYR A 46 -11.45 -7.01 11.43
N HIS A 47 -10.38 -7.00 10.63
CA HIS A 47 -9.55 -8.16 10.35
C HIS A 47 -8.12 -7.74 10.03
N ILE A 48 -7.17 -8.61 10.36
CA ILE A 48 -5.74 -8.45 10.09
C ILE A 48 -5.22 -9.81 9.61
N SER A 49 -4.37 -9.79 8.58
CA SER A 49 -3.67 -10.96 8.06
C SER A 49 -2.21 -10.58 7.80
N ASP A 50 -1.32 -11.46 8.21
CA ASP A 50 0.12 -11.36 7.96
C ASP A 50 0.52 -12.38 6.87
N GLY A 51 1.75 -12.28 6.34
CA GLY A 51 2.27 -13.28 5.42
C GLY A 51 1.73 -13.20 3.98
N ILE A 52 1.05 -12.12 3.60
CA ILE A 52 0.51 -11.99 2.24
C ILE A 52 1.65 -11.59 1.29
N THR A 53 2.02 -12.43 0.33
CA THR A 53 3.15 -12.12 -0.58
C THR A 53 2.69 -11.56 -1.93
N THR A 54 1.42 -11.73 -2.30
CA THR A 54 0.86 -11.21 -3.55
C THR A 54 -0.17 -10.12 -3.26
N VAL A 55 -0.11 -9.03 -4.03
CA VAL A 55 -1.12 -7.98 -4.00
C VAL A 55 -1.84 -7.97 -5.35
N SER A 56 -2.56 -9.05 -5.60
CA SER A 56 -3.29 -9.27 -6.83
C SER A 56 -4.58 -10.03 -6.56
N PHE A 57 -5.72 -9.40 -6.79
CA PHE A 57 -7.03 -10.05 -6.72
C PHE A 57 -7.96 -9.42 -7.74
N GLN A 58 -8.88 -10.24 -8.25
CA GLN A 58 -9.98 -9.79 -9.09
C GLN A 58 -11.22 -10.57 -8.67
N SER A 59 -12.23 -9.86 -8.19
CA SER A 59 -13.53 -10.44 -7.92
C SER A 59 -14.46 -10.32 -9.13
N GLY A 60 -15.60 -10.98 -9.05
CA GLY A 60 -16.68 -10.89 -10.03
C GLY A 60 -18.01 -10.59 -9.36
N PHE A 61 -19.03 -10.33 -10.16
CA PHE A 61 -20.39 -10.24 -9.64
C PHE A 61 -20.87 -11.65 -9.23
N PRO A 62 -21.33 -11.85 -7.99
CA PRO A 62 -21.79 -13.17 -7.55
C PRO A 62 -23.14 -13.46 -8.20
N CYS A 63 -23.18 -14.42 -9.10
CA CYS A 63 -24.38 -14.83 -9.82
C CYS A 63 -25.05 -16.01 -9.11
N LYS A 64 -26.16 -15.76 -8.41
CA LYS A 64 -27.02 -16.80 -7.85
C LYS A 64 -27.98 -17.27 -8.93
N TYR A 65 -27.61 -18.33 -9.64
CA TYR A 65 -28.33 -18.79 -10.83
C TYR A 65 -29.46 -19.79 -10.53
N SER A 66 -29.64 -20.20 -9.27
CA SER A 66 -30.74 -21.05 -8.84
C SER A 66 -31.77 -20.26 -8.03
N GLN A 67 -33.05 -20.35 -8.42
CA GLN A 67 -34.16 -19.76 -7.65
C GLN A 67 -34.48 -20.56 -6.39
N THR A 68 -34.16 -21.85 -6.36
CA THR A 68 -34.50 -22.77 -5.27
C THR A 68 -33.36 -22.97 -4.28
N ASP A 69 -32.13 -22.67 -4.68
CA ASP A 69 -30.95 -22.79 -3.83
C ASP A 69 -30.05 -21.54 -3.96
N PRO A 70 -30.13 -20.57 -3.04
CA PRO A 70 -29.33 -19.36 -3.09
C PRO A 70 -27.88 -19.55 -2.62
N SER A 71 -27.47 -20.77 -2.25
CA SER A 71 -26.09 -21.11 -1.87
C SER A 71 -25.22 -21.46 -3.06
N VAL A 72 -25.82 -21.88 -4.19
CA VAL A 72 -25.07 -22.10 -5.43
C VAL A 72 -24.88 -20.79 -6.18
N TYR A 73 -23.62 -20.48 -6.48
CA TYR A 73 -23.24 -19.29 -7.23
C TYR A 73 -21.99 -19.55 -8.05
N PHE A 74 -21.73 -18.67 -9.01
CA PHE A 74 -20.43 -18.50 -9.65
C PHE A 74 -20.12 -17.00 -9.75
N LEU A 75 -18.86 -16.63 -10.03
CA LEU A 75 -18.44 -15.25 -10.21
C LEU A 75 -18.51 -14.86 -11.69
N CYS A 76 -19.26 -13.81 -12.01
CA CYS A 76 -19.31 -13.22 -13.34
C CYS A 76 -18.29 -12.10 -13.45
N TYR A 77 -17.29 -12.26 -14.33
CA TYR A 77 -16.22 -11.27 -14.50
C TYR A 77 -16.55 -10.17 -15.52
N SER A 78 -17.49 -10.43 -16.44
CA SER A 78 -17.98 -9.41 -17.36
C SER A 78 -18.99 -8.46 -16.72
N GLU A 79 -19.20 -7.30 -17.36
CA GLU A 79 -20.28 -6.39 -17.01
C GLU A 79 -21.64 -7.08 -17.09
N ARG A 80 -22.47 -6.79 -16.09
CA ARG A 80 -23.85 -7.28 -16.02
C ARG A 80 -24.65 -6.69 -17.18
N SER A 81 -25.51 -7.50 -17.82
CA SER A 81 -26.41 -7.02 -18.86
C SER A 81 -27.88 -7.09 -18.43
N GLY A 82 -28.69 -6.16 -18.94
CA GLY A 82 -30.17 -6.09 -18.88
C GLY A 82 -30.85 -6.53 -17.58
N ALA A 83 -31.36 -5.59 -16.79
CA ALA A 83 -32.15 -5.91 -15.60
C ALA A 83 -33.66 -5.86 -15.88
N ALA A 84 -34.37 -6.95 -15.57
CA ALA A 84 -35.83 -6.95 -15.43
C ALA A 84 -36.17 -7.70 -14.14
N ASN A 85 -37.14 -7.19 -13.37
CA ASN A 85 -37.65 -7.84 -12.16
C ASN A 85 -36.55 -8.27 -11.16
N ASN A 86 -35.59 -7.37 -10.88
CA ASN A 86 -34.49 -7.62 -9.92
C ASN A 86 -33.48 -8.73 -10.31
N ASN A 87 -33.52 -9.22 -11.54
CA ASN A 87 -32.52 -10.14 -12.08
C ASN A 87 -31.51 -9.39 -12.96
N TRP A 88 -30.39 -10.04 -13.26
CA TRP A 88 -29.41 -9.58 -14.25
C TRP A 88 -28.81 -10.78 -14.99
N TYR A 89 -28.17 -10.55 -16.13
CA TYR A 89 -27.53 -11.61 -16.90
C TYR A 89 -26.01 -11.50 -16.83
N CYS A 90 -25.34 -12.65 -16.76
CA CYS A 90 -23.89 -12.76 -16.93
C CYS A 90 -23.56 -13.10 -18.40
N PRO A 91 -23.00 -12.18 -19.20
CA PRO A 91 -22.65 -12.44 -20.59
C PRO A 91 -21.47 -13.41 -20.75
N SER A 92 -20.53 -13.40 -19.81
CA SER A 92 -19.30 -14.21 -19.88
C SER A 92 -19.37 -15.49 -19.05
N ALA A 93 -20.56 -16.04 -18.82
CA ALA A 93 -20.64 -17.26 -18.03
C ALA A 93 -19.98 -18.43 -18.77
N GLU A 94 -19.11 -19.15 -18.08
CA GLU A 94 -18.39 -20.27 -18.66
C GLU A 94 -19.34 -21.40 -19.09
N ALA A 95 -18.87 -22.22 -20.01
CA ALA A 95 -19.60 -23.38 -20.52
C ALA A 95 -20.07 -24.29 -19.36
N PRO A 96 -21.23 -24.97 -19.50
CA PRO A 96 -21.99 -25.17 -20.74
C PRO A 96 -23.05 -24.11 -21.10
N TYR A 97 -23.15 -22.99 -20.39
CA TYR A 97 -24.38 -22.20 -20.41
C TYR A 97 -24.34 -20.94 -21.27
N ASN A 98 -23.17 -20.40 -21.65
CA ASN A 98 -22.95 -19.26 -22.56
C ASN A 98 -23.73 -17.95 -22.26
N SER A 99 -24.64 -17.95 -21.28
CA SER A 99 -25.37 -16.84 -20.66
C SER A 99 -26.22 -17.39 -19.51
N TYR A 100 -26.20 -16.75 -18.34
CA TYR A 100 -27.04 -17.13 -17.18
C TYR A 100 -27.86 -15.95 -16.66
N THR A 101 -29.08 -16.23 -16.23
CA THR A 101 -29.86 -15.32 -15.38
C THR A 101 -29.44 -15.49 -13.92
N CYS A 102 -29.10 -14.38 -13.29
CA CYS A 102 -28.76 -14.28 -11.88
C CYS A 102 -29.98 -13.70 -11.13
N TYR A 103 -30.47 -14.44 -10.14
CA TYR A 103 -31.69 -14.14 -9.37
C TYR A 103 -31.44 -13.31 -8.11
N ASN A 104 -30.31 -12.60 -8.07
CA ASN A 104 -29.89 -11.75 -6.98
C ASN A 104 -29.57 -10.34 -7.48
N GLN A 105 -29.66 -9.35 -6.60
CA GLN A 105 -29.29 -7.98 -6.93
C GLN A 105 -27.78 -7.83 -7.04
N GLY A 106 -27.26 -7.53 -8.24
CA GLY A 106 -25.81 -7.39 -8.41
C GLY A 106 -25.19 -6.16 -7.71
N VAL A 107 -25.98 -5.28 -7.09
CA VAL A 107 -25.52 -4.09 -6.34
C VAL A 107 -25.57 -4.25 -4.82
N ASN A 108 -26.02 -5.41 -4.32
CA ASN A 108 -26.07 -5.67 -2.88
C ASN A 108 -24.68 -5.95 -2.32
N ALA A 109 -24.55 -5.84 -1.00
CA ALA A 109 -23.39 -6.33 -0.29
C ALA A 109 -23.30 -7.86 -0.33
N TYR A 110 -22.11 -8.39 -0.62
CA TYR A 110 -21.83 -9.83 -0.63
C TYR A 110 -20.52 -10.14 0.09
N SER A 111 -20.55 -11.19 0.92
CA SER A 111 -19.36 -11.71 1.59
C SER A 111 -18.93 -13.03 0.97
N LEU A 112 -17.69 -13.10 0.50
CA LEU A 112 -17.08 -14.27 -0.12
C LEU A 112 -15.55 -14.27 0.12
N PRO A 113 -14.89 -15.44 0.15
CA PRO A 113 -13.43 -15.56 0.31
C PRO A 113 -12.69 -15.32 -1.01
N VAL A 114 -12.90 -14.16 -1.64
CA VAL A 114 -12.33 -13.82 -2.96
C VAL A 114 -11.18 -12.82 -2.90
N VAL A 115 -10.86 -12.34 -1.69
CA VAL A 115 -9.73 -11.46 -1.41
C VAL A 115 -8.90 -12.15 -0.32
N TYR A 116 -7.75 -12.71 -0.70
CA TYR A 116 -6.83 -13.47 0.16
C TYR A 116 -7.50 -14.58 0.97
N ASP A 117 -8.44 -15.32 0.35
CA ASP A 117 -9.21 -16.41 0.96
C ASP A 117 -9.97 -16.05 2.25
N TYR A 118 -10.06 -14.76 2.57
CA TYR A 118 -10.77 -14.27 3.74
C TYR A 118 -12.22 -13.92 3.39
N ASN A 119 -13.16 -14.51 4.13
CA ASN A 119 -14.60 -14.25 3.94
C ASN A 119 -14.96 -12.82 4.38
N THR A 120 -14.80 -11.87 3.47
CA THR A 120 -15.08 -10.45 3.66
C THR A 120 -16.19 -9.97 2.73
N THR A 121 -16.84 -8.88 3.12
CA THR A 121 -17.78 -8.15 2.26
C THR A 121 -17.02 -7.42 1.14
N PHE A 122 -16.57 -8.18 0.14
CA PHE A 122 -15.66 -7.71 -0.90
C PHE A 122 -16.28 -6.59 -1.77
N THR A 123 -17.60 -6.43 -1.75
CA THR A 123 -18.31 -5.38 -2.47
C THR A 123 -18.09 -3.99 -1.90
N ASN A 124 -17.68 -3.87 -0.63
CA ASN A 124 -17.49 -2.58 0.03
C ASN A 124 -16.56 -2.72 1.24
N PHE A 125 -15.29 -2.41 1.05
CA PHE A 125 -14.29 -2.45 2.11
C PHE A 125 -13.11 -1.53 1.78
N THR A 126 -12.35 -1.17 2.80
CA THR A 126 -11.03 -0.57 2.62
C THR A 126 -9.98 -1.52 3.17
N MET A 127 -8.87 -1.65 2.46
CA MET A 127 -7.70 -2.42 2.87
C MET A 127 -6.49 -1.50 2.94
N GLU A 128 -5.74 -1.61 4.03
CA GLU A 128 -4.35 -1.19 4.08
C GLU A 128 -3.46 -2.41 3.93
N ILE A 129 -2.46 -2.33 3.06
CA ILE A 129 -1.46 -3.35 2.81
C ILE A 129 -0.11 -2.68 3.09
N SER A 130 0.58 -3.10 4.14
CA SER A 130 1.81 -2.46 4.62
C SER A 130 2.95 -3.46 4.71
N GLY A 131 4.16 -2.99 4.47
CA GLY A 131 5.38 -3.79 4.59
C GLY A 131 6.62 -2.97 4.28
N TYR A 132 7.77 -3.57 4.46
CA TYR A 132 9.06 -3.02 4.07
C TYR A 132 9.56 -3.75 2.83
N PHE A 133 9.67 -3.04 1.71
CA PHE A 133 10.28 -3.57 0.51
C PHE A 133 11.81 -3.62 0.68
N LEU A 134 12.40 -4.80 0.61
CA LEU A 134 13.85 -5.02 0.61
C LEU A 134 14.38 -4.94 -0.82
N ALA A 135 15.18 -3.92 -1.12
CA ALA A 135 15.79 -3.78 -2.44
C ALA A 135 16.97 -4.78 -2.59
N PRO A 136 16.94 -5.75 -3.52
CA PRO A 136 18.07 -6.66 -3.74
C PRO A 136 19.22 -6.01 -4.53
N GLU A 137 18.91 -5.00 -5.35
CA GLU A 137 19.83 -4.35 -6.28
C GLU A 137 19.77 -2.82 -6.10
N THR A 138 20.89 -2.12 -6.24
CA THR A 138 20.89 -0.66 -6.30
C THR A 138 20.51 -0.22 -7.71
N GLY A 139 19.52 0.66 -7.84
CA GLY A 139 19.13 1.19 -9.14
C GLY A 139 17.67 1.62 -9.20
N ASN A 140 17.16 1.82 -10.41
CA ASN A 140 15.82 2.31 -10.65
C ASN A 140 14.79 1.18 -10.63
N TYR A 141 13.83 1.27 -9.70
CA TYR A 141 12.67 0.39 -9.61
C TYR A 141 11.46 1.09 -10.19
N THR A 142 10.55 0.35 -10.83
CA THR A 142 9.25 0.87 -11.28
C THR A 142 8.14 0.11 -10.59
N PHE A 143 7.36 0.80 -9.76
CA PHE A 143 6.19 0.25 -9.10
C PHE A 143 4.94 0.56 -9.92
N THR A 144 3.99 -0.37 -9.95
CA THR A 144 2.75 -0.23 -10.75
C THR A 144 1.55 -0.67 -9.93
N LEU A 145 0.52 0.17 -9.86
CA LEU A 145 -0.84 -0.22 -9.47
C LEU A 145 -1.66 -0.41 -10.75
N GLY A 146 -2.11 -1.63 -11.00
CA GLY A 146 -2.91 -2.06 -12.15
C GLY A 146 -4.31 -2.49 -11.77
N ASN A 147 -5.22 -2.49 -12.76
CA ASN A 147 -6.61 -2.93 -12.65
C ASN A 147 -7.35 -2.41 -11.41
N VAL A 148 -7.09 -1.16 -11.03
CA VAL A 148 -7.66 -0.53 -9.83
C VAL A 148 -9.15 -0.28 -10.05
N ASP A 149 -9.97 -1.01 -9.31
CA ASP A 149 -11.43 -0.88 -9.26
C ASP A 149 -11.87 -1.16 -7.80
N ASP A 150 -12.23 -0.18 -6.98
CA ASP A 150 -12.60 1.20 -7.33
C ASP A 150 -11.47 2.26 -7.19
N SER A 151 -10.64 2.21 -6.14
CA SER A 151 -9.60 3.23 -5.88
C SER A 151 -8.43 2.68 -5.09
N SER A 152 -7.22 3.16 -5.43
CA SER A 152 -6.01 2.80 -4.70
C SER A 152 -4.95 3.89 -4.73
N GLY A 153 -4.16 3.99 -3.67
CA GLY A 153 -2.97 4.81 -3.62
C GLY A 153 -1.82 4.05 -2.96
N LEU A 154 -0.59 4.33 -3.41
CA LEU A 154 0.63 3.80 -2.83
C LEU A 154 1.45 4.94 -2.24
N LEU A 155 1.80 4.82 -0.96
CA LEU A 155 2.77 5.67 -0.27
C LEU A 155 4.07 4.88 -0.06
N PHE A 156 5.20 5.58 -0.03
CA PHE A 156 6.54 4.99 0.03
C PHE A 156 7.46 5.80 0.96
N GLY A 157 8.40 5.14 1.64
CA GLY A 157 9.29 5.77 2.62
C GLY A 157 8.51 6.38 3.79
N GLN A 158 8.96 7.50 4.35
CA GLN A 158 8.25 8.16 5.47
C GLN A 158 6.80 8.50 5.17
N ASN A 159 6.44 8.70 3.89
CA ASN A 159 5.06 8.95 3.53
C ASN A 159 4.18 7.71 3.78
N ALA A 160 4.73 6.50 3.62
CA ALA A 160 4.05 5.27 4.01
C ALA A 160 3.88 5.23 5.53
N PHE A 161 4.98 5.19 6.27
CA PHE A 161 5.05 5.22 7.73
C PHE A 161 6.51 5.39 8.17
N GLY A 162 6.71 5.74 9.44
CA GLY A 162 8.03 5.84 10.06
C GLY A 162 8.78 4.51 10.10
N CYS A 163 10.11 4.57 10.09
CA CYS A 163 10.93 3.38 10.32
C CYS A 163 10.60 2.75 11.68
N CYS A 164 10.31 1.44 11.69
CA CYS A 164 9.80 0.68 12.84
C CYS A 164 8.46 1.15 13.42
N GLU A 165 7.66 1.88 12.64
CA GLU A 165 6.33 2.35 13.04
C GLU A 165 5.18 1.69 12.24
N GLN A 166 5.43 0.57 11.55
CA GLN A 166 4.41 -0.13 10.74
C GLN A 166 3.15 -0.53 11.53
N ASN A 167 3.29 -0.78 12.83
CA ASN A 167 2.19 -1.19 13.69
C ASN A 167 1.36 -0.03 14.25
N ASN A 168 1.89 1.19 14.20
CA ASN A 168 1.22 2.39 14.66
C ASN A 168 1.47 3.55 13.69
N ILE A 169 0.82 3.47 12.53
CA ILE A 169 1.03 4.42 11.44
C ILE A 169 0.36 5.75 11.79
N THR A 170 1.17 6.77 12.07
CA THR A 170 0.71 8.13 12.40
C THR A 170 0.75 9.10 11.21
N SER A 171 1.32 8.67 10.07
CA SER A 171 1.46 9.51 8.87
C SER A 171 0.10 9.94 8.31
N THR A 172 -0.09 11.26 8.21
CA THR A 172 -1.30 11.89 7.64
C THR A 172 -1.05 12.57 6.29
N THR A 173 0.07 12.27 5.63
CA THR A 173 0.40 12.89 4.33
C THR A 173 -0.50 12.36 3.21
N THR A 174 -0.90 13.24 2.29
CA THR A 174 -1.59 12.89 1.05
C THR A 174 -0.65 12.82 -0.15
N ASP A 175 0.67 12.88 0.09
CA ASP A 175 1.69 12.77 -0.94
C ASP A 175 1.93 11.30 -1.35
N PHE A 176 0.99 10.79 -2.15
CA PHE A 176 1.07 9.46 -2.72
C PHE A 176 2.23 9.34 -3.71
N PHE A 177 3.02 8.27 -3.57
CA PHE A 177 3.99 7.89 -4.58
C PHE A 177 3.26 7.55 -5.89
N ILE A 178 2.30 6.63 -5.86
CA ILE A 178 1.38 6.38 -6.98
C ILE A 178 -0.03 6.77 -6.55
N ASN A 179 -0.63 7.69 -7.30
CA ASN A 179 -2.00 8.14 -7.07
C ASN A 179 -2.92 7.56 -8.14
N ALA A 180 -3.55 6.42 -7.84
CA ALA A 180 -4.64 5.83 -8.63
C ALA A 180 -6.01 6.08 -7.99
N ILE A 181 -6.12 7.15 -7.20
CA ILE A 181 -7.36 7.57 -6.54
C ILE A 181 -8.16 8.37 -7.54
N LYS A 182 -9.35 7.89 -7.85
CA LYS A 182 -10.21 8.52 -8.85
C LYS A 182 -11.66 8.57 -8.39
N GLY A 183 -12.46 9.41 -9.06
CA GLY A 183 -13.92 9.39 -8.93
C GLY A 183 -14.58 8.38 -9.87
N LEU A 184 -15.82 7.99 -9.56
CA LEU A 184 -16.66 6.99 -10.25
C LEU A 184 -16.65 7.02 -11.80
N PHE A 185 -16.45 8.19 -12.41
CA PHE A 185 -16.62 8.40 -13.86
C PHE A 185 -15.33 8.84 -14.56
N SER A 186 -14.19 8.60 -13.92
CA SER A 186 -12.88 9.05 -14.42
C SER A 186 -12.36 8.31 -15.66
N GLY A 187 -12.99 7.19 -16.05
CA GLY A 187 -12.63 6.43 -17.25
C GLY A 187 -11.33 5.61 -17.08
N GLN A 188 -11.42 4.36 -17.54
CA GLN A 188 -10.40 3.30 -17.54
C GLN A 188 -9.87 2.80 -16.19
N GLU A 189 -9.77 1.47 -16.10
CA GLU A 189 -8.78 0.77 -15.28
C GLU A 189 -7.40 1.36 -15.60
N ALA A 190 -6.91 2.28 -14.77
CA ALA A 190 -5.58 2.84 -14.99
C ALA A 190 -4.57 1.94 -14.31
N SER A 191 -3.73 1.33 -15.12
CA SER A 191 -2.39 0.97 -14.66
C SER A 191 -1.57 2.25 -14.55
N ILE A 192 -1.18 2.62 -13.34
CA ILE A 192 -0.34 3.79 -13.07
C ILE A 192 0.98 3.30 -12.51
N SER A 193 2.08 3.79 -13.09
CA SER A 193 3.43 3.41 -12.69
C SER A 193 4.25 4.63 -12.30
N LYS A 194 5.17 4.45 -11.36
CA LYS A 194 6.18 5.46 -11.02
C LYS A 194 7.48 4.80 -10.62
N SER A 195 8.59 5.43 -11.00
CA SER A 195 9.92 4.90 -10.74
C SER A 195 10.66 5.68 -9.66
N MET A 196 11.57 5.00 -8.96
CA MET A 196 12.48 5.60 -8.00
C MET A 196 13.77 4.79 -7.88
N ASN A 197 14.87 5.46 -7.54
CA ASN A 197 16.12 4.77 -7.25
C ASN A 197 16.13 4.26 -5.81
N LEU A 198 16.47 2.99 -5.61
CA LEU A 198 16.68 2.36 -4.30
C LEU A 198 18.13 1.87 -4.17
N ILE A 199 18.56 1.64 -2.94
CA ILE A 199 19.88 1.14 -2.57
C ILE A 199 19.71 -0.29 -2.07
N ALA A 200 20.53 -1.21 -2.60
CA ALA A 200 20.51 -2.62 -2.22
C ALA A 200 20.68 -2.81 -0.69
N GLY A 201 20.02 -3.84 -0.16
CA GLY A 201 20.12 -4.26 1.24
C GLY A 201 19.40 -3.34 2.22
N SER A 202 18.65 -2.34 1.75
CA SER A 202 17.87 -1.45 2.61
C SER A 202 16.37 -1.79 2.56
N TYR A 203 15.70 -1.64 3.70
CA TYR A 203 14.25 -1.83 3.84
C TYR A 203 13.52 -0.51 3.60
N TYR A 204 12.50 -0.51 2.75
CA TYR A 204 11.75 0.70 2.42
C TYR A 204 10.28 0.56 2.82
N PRO A 205 9.77 1.40 3.73
CA PRO A 205 8.35 1.44 4.05
C PRO A 205 7.49 1.57 2.79
N LEU A 206 6.50 0.71 2.65
CA LEU A 206 5.56 0.67 1.55
C LEU A 206 4.15 0.46 2.12
N ARG A 207 3.22 1.32 1.73
CA ARG A 207 1.82 1.25 2.14
C ARG A 207 0.92 1.44 0.94
N ILE A 208 0.13 0.43 0.60
CA ILE A 208 -0.93 0.50 -0.40
C ILE A 208 -2.25 0.59 0.35
N VAL A 209 -3.09 1.55 -0.02
CA VAL A 209 -4.47 1.62 0.44
C VAL A 209 -5.36 1.35 -0.75
N PHE A 210 -6.31 0.45 -0.58
CA PHE A 210 -7.31 0.08 -1.59
C PHE A 210 -8.70 0.23 -1.00
N THR A 211 -9.65 0.71 -1.79
CA THR A 211 -11.05 0.77 -1.39
C THR A 211 -11.91 0.27 -2.54
N ASN A 212 -12.83 -0.64 -2.21
CA ASN A 212 -13.97 -0.97 -3.04
C ASN A 212 -15.23 -0.32 -2.45
N ALA A 213 -16.05 0.30 -3.28
CA ALA A 213 -17.27 0.98 -2.89
C ALA A 213 -18.53 0.20 -3.32
N LEU A 214 -18.45 -0.52 -4.44
CA LEU A 214 -19.58 -1.27 -4.97
C LEU A 214 -19.15 -2.43 -5.88
N THR A 215 -19.83 -3.56 -5.78
CA THR A 215 -19.73 -4.69 -6.73
C THR A 215 -18.38 -5.41 -6.80
N LYS A 216 -17.68 -5.37 -7.95
CA LYS A 216 -16.41 -6.06 -8.18
C LYS A 216 -15.29 -5.29 -7.51
N ALA A 217 -14.23 -5.99 -7.10
CA ALA A 217 -13.01 -5.41 -6.58
C ALA A 217 -11.86 -5.94 -7.43
N SER A 218 -10.97 -5.07 -7.87
CA SER A 218 -9.77 -5.47 -8.58
C SER A 218 -8.60 -4.60 -8.18
N LEU A 219 -7.46 -5.25 -7.98
CA LEU A 219 -6.18 -4.61 -7.74
C LEU A 219 -5.08 -5.55 -8.20
N ASN A 220 -4.07 -5.00 -8.86
CA ASN A 220 -2.81 -5.67 -9.12
C ASN A 220 -1.66 -4.73 -8.75
N PHE A 221 -0.67 -5.21 -8.03
CA PHE A 221 0.54 -4.48 -7.72
C PHE A 221 1.75 -5.27 -8.21
N THR A 222 2.63 -4.58 -8.94
CA THR A 222 3.87 -5.15 -9.46
C THR A 222 5.04 -4.19 -9.26
N ALA A 223 6.25 -4.74 -9.28
CA ALA A 223 7.49 -3.99 -9.27
C ALA A 223 8.44 -4.51 -10.35
N THR A 224 8.99 -3.62 -11.18
CA THR A 224 10.08 -3.94 -12.09
C THR A 224 11.41 -3.54 -11.45
N LEU A 225 12.32 -4.49 -11.27
CA LEU A 225 13.66 -4.29 -10.71
C LEU A 225 14.61 -3.58 -11.71
N PRO A 226 15.76 -3.07 -11.23
CA PRO A 226 16.82 -2.53 -12.09
C PRO A 226 17.31 -3.51 -13.16
N SER A 227 17.33 -4.80 -12.84
CA SER A 227 17.65 -5.89 -13.76
C SER A 227 16.61 -6.12 -14.87
N GLY A 228 15.42 -5.51 -14.76
CA GLY A 228 14.29 -5.70 -15.68
C GLY A 228 13.34 -6.85 -15.30
N THR A 229 13.66 -7.60 -14.25
CA THR A 229 12.76 -8.62 -13.67
C THR A 229 11.48 -7.96 -13.16
N VAL A 230 10.32 -8.59 -13.40
CA VAL A 230 9.01 -8.11 -12.93
C VAL A 230 8.53 -9.01 -11.80
N LEU A 231 8.23 -8.41 -10.65
CA LEU A 231 7.64 -9.06 -9.49
C LEU A 231 6.12 -8.88 -9.51
N SER A 232 5.40 -9.99 -9.39
CA SER A 232 3.98 -10.05 -9.02
C SER A 232 3.75 -10.81 -7.71
N ASP A 233 4.76 -11.55 -7.26
CA ASP A 233 4.89 -12.17 -5.95
C ASP A 233 6.09 -11.53 -5.25
N PHE A 234 5.89 -11.09 -4.02
CA PHE A 234 6.86 -10.38 -3.20
C PHE A 234 7.45 -11.27 -2.10
N GLU A 235 7.30 -12.60 -2.21
CA GLU A 235 8.08 -13.56 -1.44
C GLU A 235 9.58 -13.21 -1.54
N ASN A 236 10.27 -13.19 -0.41
CA ASN A 236 11.64 -12.69 -0.23
C ASN A 236 11.92 -11.20 -0.54
N TYR A 237 10.92 -10.39 -0.91
CA TYR A 237 11.09 -8.97 -1.24
C TYR A 237 10.37 -8.02 -0.29
N VAL A 238 9.37 -8.50 0.44
CA VAL A 238 8.62 -7.69 1.39
C VAL A 238 8.57 -8.39 2.73
N TYR A 239 8.76 -7.60 3.78
CA TYR A 239 8.82 -8.07 5.15
C TYR A 239 8.04 -7.15 6.08
N THR A 240 7.67 -7.66 7.24
CA THR A 240 7.07 -6.93 8.36
C THR A 240 7.92 -7.14 9.61
N PHE A 241 7.86 -6.19 10.52
CA PHE A 241 8.59 -6.21 11.79
C PHE A 241 7.59 -5.88 12.90
N ASP A 242 7.29 -6.88 13.72
CA ASP A 242 6.24 -6.76 14.74
C ASP A 242 6.75 -6.33 16.11
N GLU A 243 8.04 -6.53 16.38
CA GLU A 243 8.66 -6.06 17.59
C GLU A 243 8.83 -4.53 17.53
N GLU A 244 8.38 -3.84 18.58
CA GLU A 244 8.54 -2.40 18.66
C GLU A 244 10.02 -2.05 18.88
N GLU A 245 10.61 -1.36 17.90
CA GLU A 245 11.93 -0.77 18.01
C GLU A 245 11.80 0.74 18.16
N SER A 246 12.54 1.34 19.10
CA SER A 246 12.41 2.77 19.38
C SER A 246 12.90 3.68 18.25
N TYR A 247 13.82 3.20 17.38
CA TYR A 247 14.40 3.98 16.27
C TYR A 247 15.27 3.11 15.36
N CYS A 248 14.94 3.02 14.06
CA CYS A 248 15.67 2.15 13.11
C CYS A 248 15.89 2.71 11.67
N PRO A 249 16.17 3.99 11.44
CA PRO A 249 16.49 4.44 10.08
C PRO A 249 17.87 3.95 9.63
N ALA A 250 18.00 3.59 8.36
CA ALA A 250 19.26 3.13 7.75
C ALA A 250 20.32 4.24 7.69
N TYR A 251 19.87 5.50 7.65
CA TYR A 251 20.71 6.69 7.61
C TYR A 251 20.26 7.67 8.69
N SER A 252 21.21 8.31 9.37
CA SER A 252 20.92 9.48 10.21
C SER A 252 21.73 10.68 9.72
N THR A 253 21.09 11.84 9.64
CA THR A 253 21.76 13.06 9.20
C THR A 253 22.15 13.89 10.41
N LYS A 254 23.41 14.29 10.51
CA LYS A 254 23.88 15.21 11.55
C LYS A 254 24.38 16.50 10.92
N THR A 255 23.73 17.62 11.21
CA THR A 255 24.22 18.93 10.79
C THR A 255 25.30 19.43 11.75
N VAL A 256 26.40 19.93 11.20
CA VAL A 256 27.48 20.56 11.96
C VAL A 256 27.75 21.95 11.37
N PRO A 257 27.87 23.01 12.20
CA PRO A 257 28.29 24.32 11.71
C PRO A 257 29.70 24.27 11.12
N TRP A 258 29.97 25.02 10.05
CA TRP A 258 31.33 25.16 9.50
C TRP A 258 31.57 26.55 8.88
N THR A 259 32.86 26.85 8.65
CA THR A 259 33.36 28.17 8.23
C THR A 259 33.22 28.45 6.73
N GLY A 260 32.65 27.55 5.94
CA GLY A 260 32.50 27.75 4.50
C GLY A 260 31.24 28.50 4.13
N THR A 261 31.15 28.90 2.86
CA THR A 261 30.07 29.75 2.33
C THR A 261 28.94 28.97 1.65
N PHE A 262 29.06 27.64 1.57
CA PHE A 262 28.07 26.75 0.99
C PHE A 262 27.87 25.51 1.85
N THR A 263 26.71 24.87 1.72
CA THR A 263 26.43 23.60 2.39
C THR A 263 27.26 22.48 1.75
N SER A 264 27.99 21.72 2.57
CA SER A 264 28.81 20.58 2.13
C SER A 264 28.31 19.29 2.76
N THR A 265 28.29 18.19 2.00
CA THR A 265 27.90 16.86 2.51
C THR A 265 29.10 15.93 2.46
N TYR A 266 29.40 15.25 3.57
CA TYR A 266 30.39 14.19 3.60
C TYR A 266 29.99 13.09 4.58
N THR A 267 30.41 11.87 4.27
CA THR A 267 30.15 10.68 5.09
C THR A 267 31.30 10.50 6.07
N THR A 268 31.03 10.38 7.37
CA THR A 268 32.13 10.23 8.36
C THR A 268 31.96 9.17 9.43
N SER A 269 30.85 8.45 9.51
CA SER A 269 30.84 7.28 10.40
C SER A 269 29.80 6.24 10.00
N VAL A 270 30.23 4.98 10.02
CA VAL A 270 29.34 3.84 10.19
C VAL A 270 29.23 3.62 11.68
N LEU A 271 28.07 3.89 12.27
CA LEU A 271 27.81 3.48 13.64
C LEU A 271 27.66 1.97 13.63
N THR A 272 28.53 1.32 14.42
CA THR A 272 28.37 -0.08 14.73
C THR A 272 27.83 -0.21 16.14
N SER A 273 26.61 -0.70 16.27
CA SER A 273 26.06 -1.10 17.55
C SER A 273 25.98 -2.62 17.60
N THR A 274 26.19 -3.18 18.78
CA THR A 274 26.02 -4.61 19.02
C THR A 274 24.68 -4.81 19.68
N ASP A 275 23.83 -5.65 19.09
CA ASP A 275 22.52 -5.97 19.67
C ASP A 275 22.64 -6.93 20.87
N SER A 276 21.50 -7.28 21.47
CA SER A 276 21.43 -8.25 22.57
C SER A 276 21.85 -9.68 22.19
N ASN A 277 21.93 -9.97 20.89
CA ASN A 277 22.30 -11.27 20.32
C ASN A 277 23.75 -11.30 19.81
N SER A 278 24.52 -10.23 20.03
CA SER A 278 25.92 -10.07 19.59
C SER A 278 26.13 -9.85 18.08
N GLU A 279 25.11 -9.43 17.34
CA GLU A 279 25.23 -9.05 15.93
C GLU A 279 25.65 -7.58 15.76
N ILE A 280 26.44 -7.30 14.71
CA ILE A 280 26.97 -5.96 14.42
C ILE A 280 26.01 -5.23 13.49
N ILE A 281 25.28 -4.26 14.02
CA ILE A 281 24.44 -3.31 13.28
C ILE A 281 25.34 -2.31 12.56
N LYS A 282 24.96 -1.85 11.36
CA LYS A 282 25.64 -0.75 10.66
C LYS A 282 24.61 0.30 10.26
N SER A 283 24.63 1.47 10.89
CA SER A 283 23.91 2.64 10.37
C SER A 283 24.91 3.66 9.81
N THR A 284 24.53 4.33 8.73
CA THR A 284 25.41 5.34 8.12
C THR A 284 25.02 6.72 8.62
N VAL A 285 25.95 7.42 9.26
CA VAL A 285 25.76 8.83 9.64
C VAL A 285 26.25 9.71 8.49
N VAL A 286 25.32 10.51 7.95
CA VAL A 286 25.61 11.52 6.94
C VAL A 286 25.82 12.85 7.64
N TYR A 287 27.02 13.42 7.54
CA TYR A 287 27.29 14.73 8.10
C TYR A 287 27.02 15.80 7.03
N VAL A 288 26.27 16.83 7.43
CA VAL A 288 25.96 17.97 6.59
C VAL A 288 26.54 19.22 7.26
N GLU A 289 27.54 19.79 6.64
CA GLU A 289 28.13 21.05 7.04
C GLU A 289 27.28 22.21 6.53
N THR A 290 26.69 22.99 7.44
CA THR A 290 25.90 24.18 7.10
C THR A 290 26.66 25.44 7.51
N PRO A 291 26.72 26.49 6.67
CA PRO A 291 27.39 27.74 7.02
C PRO A 291 26.89 28.30 8.35
N GLU A 292 27.81 28.76 9.19
CA GLU A 292 27.45 29.48 10.41
C GLU A 292 26.80 30.81 10.04
N VAL A 293 25.54 31.02 10.45
CA VAL A 293 24.90 32.34 10.34
C VAL A 293 25.42 33.17 11.50
N GLU A 294 26.42 34.01 11.27
CA GLU A 294 26.77 35.05 12.23
C GLU A 294 25.56 35.97 12.42
N GLY A 295 24.84 35.78 13.53
CA GLY A 295 23.76 36.66 13.94
C GLY A 295 24.34 38.05 14.17
N THR A 296 23.98 39.00 13.30
CA THR A 296 24.33 40.40 13.48
C THR A 296 23.70 40.87 14.80
N THR A 297 24.53 41.06 15.83
CA THR A 297 24.07 41.65 17.09
C THR A 297 23.92 43.15 16.86
N THR A 298 22.72 43.62 16.55
CA THR A 298 22.44 45.06 16.50
C THR A 298 22.38 45.61 17.93
N THR A 299 23.52 46.08 18.43
CA THR A 299 23.55 46.95 19.62
C THR A 299 22.93 48.30 19.27
N TYR A 300 21.72 48.55 19.77
CA TYR A 300 21.15 49.89 19.81
C TYR A 300 21.78 50.65 20.98
N THR A 301 22.57 51.67 20.70
CA THR A 301 22.95 52.67 21.69
C THR A 301 21.86 53.75 21.76
N SER A 302 21.18 53.82 22.90
CA SER A 302 20.29 54.92 23.29
C SER A 302 21.05 56.18 23.64
#